data_AF-K6BA42-F1
#
_entry.id   AF-K6BA42-F1
#
_cell.length_a   1.000
_cell.length_b   1.000
_cell.length_c   1.000
_cell.angle_alpha   90.00
_cell.angle_beta   90.00
_cell.angle_gamma   90.00
#
_symmetry.space_group_name_H-M   'P 1'
#
loop_
_entity.id
_entity.type
_entity.pdbx_description
1 polymer ?
#
loop_
_entity_poly.entity_id
_entity_poly.type
_entity_poly.pdbx_seq_one_letter_code
_entity_poly.pdbx_strand_id
1 'polypeptide(L)'
;MITTNLSALAAIWKDDPDHTRIGFEVKHAGLSFVSGYFSDFDISVRQANDDYKNTHILAEVQTTSISTGVVARDNHLRSPDFFNVEVFPLMTFKSTKIKMEKTRKGKIYGDLTLHGVTQRIELEVLLIGKRKSPVSKKTQ
;
A
#
# COMPACT_ATOMS: atom_id res chain seq x y z
N MET A 1 13.32 -19.02 38.92
CA MET A 1 13.38 -17.84 38.03
C MET A 1 12.29 -17.97 37.01
N ILE A 2 11.25 -17.13 37.07
CA ILE A 2 10.24 -17.04 36.02
C ILE A 2 10.73 -15.95 35.08
N THR A 3 11.22 -16.33 33.91
CA THR A 3 11.55 -15.39 32.84
C THR A 3 10.26 -14.91 32.21
N THR A 4 9.82 -13.72 32.60
CA THR A 4 8.74 -13.01 31.91
C THR A 4 9.30 -12.54 30.57
N ASN A 5 8.93 -13.22 29.48
CA ASN A 5 9.17 -12.69 28.13
C ASN A 5 8.30 -11.43 27.99
N LEU A 6 8.92 -10.25 28.03
CA LEU A 6 8.31 -9.03 27.52
C LEU A 6 8.11 -9.25 26.01
N SER A 7 6.92 -9.67 25.61
CA SER A 7 6.51 -9.53 24.22
C SER A 7 6.57 -8.03 23.91
N ALA A 8 7.50 -7.61 23.06
CA ALA A 8 7.55 -6.23 22.59
C ALA A 8 6.16 -5.90 22.02
N LEU A 9 5.49 -4.89 22.58
CA LEU A 9 4.18 -4.45 22.10
C LEU A 9 4.33 -4.07 20.62
N ALA A 10 3.74 -4.86 19.74
CA ALA A 10 3.77 -4.57 18.32
C ALA A 10 3.03 -3.25 18.07
N ALA A 11 3.72 -2.29 17.43
CA ALA A 11 3.09 -1.07 16.96
C ALA A 11 2.19 -1.40 15.76
N ILE A 12 0.95 -0.92 15.80
CA ILE A 12 0.03 -0.95 14.65
C ILE A 12 -0.05 0.47 14.13
N TRP A 13 0.43 0.66 12.91
CA TRP A 13 0.29 1.90 12.16
C TRP A 13 -0.86 1.74 11.18
N LYS A 14 -1.64 2.81 11.02
CA LYS A 14 -2.67 2.94 10.00
C LYS A 14 -2.28 4.06 9.06
N ASP A 15 -2.74 3.99 7.82
CA ASP A 15 -2.60 5.11 6.90
C ASP A 15 -3.27 6.37 7.45
N ASP A 16 -2.76 7.50 6.96
CA ASP A 16 -3.35 8.81 7.11
C ASP A 16 -3.95 9.14 5.73
N PRO A 17 -5.27 9.02 5.53
CA PRO A 17 -5.89 9.15 4.21
C PRO A 17 -5.60 10.49 3.53
N ASP A 18 -5.43 11.57 4.30
CA ASP A 18 -5.13 12.91 3.78
C ASP A 18 -3.68 13.03 3.26
N HIS A 19 -2.81 12.08 3.63
CA HIS A 19 -1.37 12.10 3.31
C HIS A 19 -0.88 10.81 2.66
N THR A 20 -1.80 9.93 2.26
CA THR A 20 -1.49 8.64 1.64
C THR A 20 -2.06 8.61 0.22
N ARG A 21 -1.32 8.01 -0.72
CA ARG A 21 -1.76 7.88 -2.11
C ARG A 21 -1.32 6.55 -2.70
N ILE A 22 -2.26 5.82 -3.29
CA ILE A 22 -2.00 4.69 -4.17
C ILE A 22 -2.21 5.16 -5.61
N GLY A 23 -1.12 5.56 -6.25
CA GLY A 23 -1.12 6.10 -7.60
C GLY A 23 -0.51 5.14 -8.63
N PHE A 24 -0.88 5.31 -9.88
CA PHE A 24 -0.28 4.61 -11.02
C PHE A 24 -0.11 5.56 -12.20
N GLU A 25 0.72 5.14 -13.14
CA GLU A 25 0.89 5.80 -14.42
C GLU A 25 1.10 4.76 -15.52
N VAL A 26 0.39 4.94 -16.64
CA VAL A 26 0.48 4.04 -17.81
C VAL A 26 0.77 4.86 -19.05
N LYS A 27 1.68 4.35 -19.89
CA LYS A 27 2.01 4.96 -21.17
C LYS A 27 0.85 4.79 -22.15
N HIS A 28 0.39 5.89 -22.75
CA HIS A 28 -0.69 5.91 -23.73
C HIS A 28 -0.13 6.20 -25.13
N ALA A 29 -0.30 5.23 -26.04
CA ALA A 29 0.15 5.29 -27.44
C ALA A 29 1.63 5.70 -27.63
N GLY A 30 2.48 5.48 -26.62
CA GLY A 30 3.90 5.79 -26.69
C GLY A 30 4.28 7.27 -26.55
N LEU A 31 3.31 8.19 -26.52
CA LEU A 31 3.54 9.65 -26.53
C LEU A 31 3.21 10.31 -25.19
N SER A 32 2.13 9.88 -24.53
CA SER A 32 1.63 10.51 -23.32
C SER A 32 1.53 9.52 -22.16
N PHE A 33 1.29 10.05 -20.97
CA PHE A 33 1.04 9.27 -19.78
C PHE A 33 -0.37 9.52 -19.27
N VAL A 34 -1.02 8.44 -18.84
CA VAL A 34 -2.27 8.50 -18.10
C VAL A 34 -1.94 8.16 -16.65
N SER A 35 -2.01 9.17 -15.80
CA SER A 35 -1.88 9.01 -14.36
C SER A 35 -3.26 8.76 -13.74
N GLY A 36 -3.30 7.93 -12.71
CA GLY A 36 -4.51 7.64 -11.95
C GLY A 36 -4.20 7.27 -10.52
N TYR A 37 -5.25 7.04 -9.73
CA TYR A 37 -5.16 6.65 -8.33
C TYR A 37 -6.43 5.93 -7.87
N PHE A 38 -6.34 5.31 -6.70
CA PHE A 38 -7.48 4.81 -5.93
C PHE A 38 -7.67 5.69 -4.71
N SER A 39 -8.90 6.15 -4.48
CA SER A 39 -9.22 7.07 -3.38
C SER A 39 -9.73 6.39 -2.11
N ASP A 40 -10.06 5.11 -2.18
CA ASP A 40 -10.62 4.34 -1.07
C ASP A 40 -9.76 3.10 -0.81
N PHE A 41 -9.05 3.13 0.31
CA PHE A 41 -8.15 2.08 0.76
C PHE A 41 -7.97 2.12 2.28
N ASP A 42 -7.52 1.00 2.84
CA ASP A 42 -7.01 0.87 4.20
C ASP A 42 -5.62 0.23 4.14
N ILE A 43 -4.66 0.81 4.84
CA ILE A 43 -3.32 0.23 4.98
C ILE A 43 -3.01 0.08 6.46
N SER A 44 -2.62 -1.14 6.84
CA SER A 44 -2.13 -1.43 8.18
C SER A 44 -0.70 -1.96 8.14
N VAL A 45 0.12 -1.45 9.07
CA VAL A 45 1.50 -1.90 9.26
C VAL A 45 1.67 -2.37 10.70
N ARG A 46 1.89 -3.66 10.87
CA ARG A 46 2.22 -4.27 12.17
C ARG A 46 3.74 -4.40 12.27
N GLN A 47 4.34 -3.68 13.20
CA GLN A 47 5.78 -3.67 13.44
C GLN A 47 6.08 -4.15 14.86
N ALA A 48 6.79 -5.28 15.00
CA ALA A 48 7.11 -5.83 16.32
C ALA A 48 8.21 -5.03 17.06
N ASN A 49 9.13 -4.42 16.31
CA ASN A 49 10.31 -3.73 16.80
C ASN A 49 10.85 -2.74 15.75
N ASP A 50 11.76 -1.85 16.14
CA ASP A 50 12.28 -0.79 15.28
C ASP A 50 13.24 -1.29 14.15
N ASP A 51 13.53 -2.61 14.05
CA ASP A 51 14.48 -3.14 13.06
C ASP A 51 13.87 -3.48 11.68
N TYR A 52 12.57 -3.21 11.51
CA TYR A 52 11.75 -3.47 10.32
C TYR A 52 11.63 -4.93 9.85
N LYS A 53 12.46 -5.87 10.37
CA LYS A 53 12.51 -7.25 9.88
C LYS A 53 11.21 -8.01 10.13
N ASN A 54 10.54 -7.68 11.23
CA ASN A 54 9.26 -8.26 11.64
C ASN A 54 8.11 -7.28 11.40
N THR A 55 8.10 -6.67 10.21
CA THR A 55 7.04 -5.77 9.77
C THR A 55 6.13 -6.49 8.78
N HIS A 56 4.83 -6.41 9.01
CA HIS A 56 3.81 -6.92 8.12
C HIS A 56 2.93 -5.76 7.64
N ILE A 57 2.73 -5.67 6.34
CA ILE A 57 1.89 -4.68 5.68
C ILE A 57 0.74 -5.43 5.05
N LEU A 58 -0.48 -4.96 5.33
CA LEU A 58 -1.69 -5.31 4.61
C LEU A 58 -2.26 -4.03 4.02
N ALA A 59 -2.47 -4.00 2.72
CA ALA A 59 -3.21 -2.95 2.04
C ALA A 59 -4.42 -3.56 1.34
N GLU A 60 -5.57 -2.92 1.52
CA GLU A 60 -6.85 -3.28 0.93
C GLU A 60 -7.37 -2.06 0.17
N VAL A 61 -7.65 -2.21 -1.12
CA VAL A 61 -7.98 -1.10 -2.03
C VAL A 61 -9.26 -1.41 -2.77
N GLN A 62 -10.24 -0.52 -2.67
CA GLN A 62 -11.50 -0.64 -3.39
C GLN A 62 -11.29 -0.25 -4.85
N THR A 63 -11.39 -1.21 -5.77
CA THR A 63 -11.10 -0.99 -7.20
C THR A 63 -12.12 -0.05 -7.86
N THR A 64 -13.33 0.03 -7.31
CA THR A 64 -14.37 1.01 -7.68
C THR A 64 -13.92 2.46 -7.52
N SER A 65 -12.99 2.74 -6.60
CA SER A 65 -12.50 4.08 -6.28
C SER A 65 -11.47 4.63 -7.28
N ILE A 66 -11.22 3.90 -8.37
CA ILE A 66 -10.30 4.35 -9.42
C ILE A 66 -10.73 5.71 -9.98
N SER A 67 -9.76 6.59 -10.14
CA SER A 67 -9.91 7.90 -10.74
C SER A 67 -8.69 8.24 -11.58
N THR A 68 -8.95 8.68 -12.80
CA THR A 68 -7.98 9.25 -13.72
C THR A 68 -8.32 10.70 -14.06
N GLY A 69 -9.29 11.28 -13.34
CA GLY A 69 -9.85 12.61 -13.60
C GLY A 69 -10.77 12.69 -14.83
N VAL A 70 -11.05 11.57 -15.51
CA VAL A 70 -11.88 11.53 -16.72
C VAL A 70 -12.97 10.48 -16.54
N VAL A 71 -14.19 10.94 -16.23
CA VAL A 71 -15.33 10.09 -15.85
C VAL A 71 -15.60 8.96 -16.86
N ALA A 72 -15.57 9.25 -18.17
CA ALA A 72 -15.80 8.24 -19.20
C ALA A 72 -14.76 7.11 -19.16
N ARG A 73 -13.48 7.46 -18.93
CA ARG A 73 -12.40 6.49 -18.79
C ARG A 73 -12.51 5.72 -17.48
N ASP A 74 -12.85 6.39 -16.38
CA ASP A 74 -13.01 5.74 -15.08
C ASP A 74 -14.16 4.72 -15.11
N ASN A 75 -15.26 5.04 -15.78
CA ASN A 75 -16.36 4.10 -16.01
C ASN A 75 -15.92 2.89 -16.86
N HIS A 76 -15.11 3.11 -17.89
CA HIS A 76 -14.57 2.02 -18.70
C HIS A 76 -13.58 1.16 -17.90
N LEU A 77 -12.70 1.76 -17.10
CA LEU A 77 -11.78 1.03 -16.24
C LEU A 77 -12.50 0.16 -15.21
N ARG A 78 -13.71 0.55 -14.76
CA ARG A 78 -14.53 -0.27 -13.86
C ARG A 78 -15.19 -1.47 -14.56
N SER A 79 -15.26 -1.48 -15.89
CA SER A 79 -15.95 -2.53 -16.67
C SER A 79 -15.21 -3.88 -16.63
N PRO A 80 -15.86 -4.96 -17.10
CA PRO A 80 -15.23 -6.27 -17.29
C PRO A 80 -13.98 -6.30 -18.18
N ASP A 81 -13.75 -5.28 -19.00
CA ASP A 81 -12.58 -5.20 -19.89
C ASP A 81 -11.28 -4.84 -19.13
N PHE A 82 -11.41 -4.35 -17.88
CA PHE A 82 -10.30 -3.89 -17.05
C PHE A 82 -10.39 -4.44 -15.62
N PHE A 83 -10.82 -3.63 -14.65
CA PHE A 83 -10.80 -4.01 -13.24
C PHE A 83 -11.98 -4.89 -12.84
N ASN A 84 -13.04 -4.93 -13.65
CA ASN A 84 -14.24 -5.73 -13.43
C ASN A 84 -14.74 -5.65 -11.97
N VAL A 85 -15.02 -4.42 -11.54
CA VAL A 85 -15.14 -4.09 -10.11
C VAL A 85 -16.35 -4.72 -9.42
N GLU A 86 -17.36 -5.13 -10.20
CA GLU A 86 -18.52 -5.87 -9.70
C GLU A 86 -18.15 -7.29 -9.26
N VAL A 87 -17.18 -7.92 -9.94
CA VAL A 87 -16.70 -9.28 -9.63
C VAL A 87 -15.48 -9.26 -8.72
N PHE A 88 -14.58 -8.28 -8.91
CA PHE A 88 -13.35 -8.11 -8.17
C PHE A 88 -13.26 -6.71 -7.53
N PRO A 89 -14.09 -6.43 -6.51
CA PRO A 89 -14.17 -5.10 -5.89
C PRO A 89 -12.91 -4.73 -5.10
N LEU A 90 -12.06 -5.71 -4.78
CA LEU A 90 -10.93 -5.55 -3.89
C LEU A 90 -9.61 -5.93 -4.56
N MET A 91 -8.65 -5.02 -4.50
CA MET A 91 -7.23 -5.29 -4.73
C MET A 91 -6.53 -5.38 -3.37
N THR A 92 -5.73 -6.41 -3.13
CA THR A 92 -5.03 -6.59 -1.85
C THR A 92 -3.54 -6.78 -2.03
N PHE A 93 -2.75 -6.22 -1.12
CA PHE A 93 -1.31 -6.48 -1.03
C PHE A 93 -0.95 -6.97 0.37
N LYS A 94 -0.24 -8.09 0.44
CA LYS A 94 0.24 -8.68 1.71
C LYS A 94 1.75 -8.84 1.66
N SER A 95 2.47 -8.10 2.50
CA SER A 95 3.92 -8.21 2.53
C SER A 95 4.36 -9.58 3.06
N THR A 96 5.36 -10.16 2.43
CA THR A 96 6.01 -11.40 2.87
C THR A 96 7.42 -11.14 3.42
N LYS A 97 8.07 -10.06 2.98
CA LYS A 97 9.43 -9.71 3.42
C LYS A 97 9.71 -8.23 3.22
N ILE A 98 10.36 -7.62 4.20
CA ILE A 98 10.95 -6.28 4.06
C ILE A 98 12.46 -6.38 4.21
N LYS A 99 13.18 -5.75 3.28
CA LYS A 99 14.64 -5.62 3.33
C LYS A 99 14.99 -4.13 3.26
N MET A 100 15.41 -3.56 4.38
CA MET A 100 15.94 -2.20 4.42
C MET A 100 17.45 -2.22 4.23
N GLU A 101 17.96 -1.27 3.46
CA GLU A 101 19.37 -0.96 3.30
C GLU A 101 19.78 0.16 4.26
N LYS A 102 21.09 0.37 4.44
CA LYS A 102 21.62 1.42 5.35
C LYS A 102 21.19 2.84 4.96
N THR A 103 20.72 3.05 3.73
CA THR A 103 20.43 4.35 3.11
C THR A 103 18.95 4.76 3.19
N ARG A 104 18.16 4.15 4.09
CA ARG A 104 16.69 4.33 4.19
C ARG A 104 15.91 3.83 2.96
N LYS A 105 16.60 3.33 1.95
CA LYS A 105 16.01 2.62 0.81
C LYS A 105 15.82 1.15 1.19
N GLY A 106 14.94 0.49 0.48
CA GLY A 106 14.72 -0.93 0.68
C GLY A 106 13.78 -1.51 -0.36
N LYS A 107 13.43 -2.76 -0.13
CA LYS A 107 12.51 -3.53 -0.95
C LYS A 107 11.46 -4.19 -0.06
N ILE A 108 10.21 -4.05 -0.45
CA ILE A 108 9.07 -4.76 0.13
C ILE A 108 8.64 -5.81 -0.88
N TYR A 109 8.66 -7.07 -0.46
CA TYR A 109 8.14 -8.18 -1.24
C TYR A 109 6.76 -8.53 -0.70
N GLY A 110 5.84 -8.87 -1.58
CA GLY A 110 4.50 -9.26 -1.17
C GLY A 110 3.69 -9.86 -2.27
N ASP A 111 2.55 -10.38 -1.87
CA ASP A 111 1.57 -10.98 -2.76
C ASP A 111 0.50 -9.93 -3.07
N LEU A 112 0.40 -9.56 -4.34
CA LEU A 112 -0.62 -8.68 -4.88
C LEU A 112 -1.71 -9.56 -5.49
N THR A 113 -2.93 -9.44 -4.97
CA THR A 113 -4.13 -10.01 -5.57
C THR A 113 -4.89 -8.90 -6.28
N LEU A 114 -5.06 -9.03 -7.59
CA LEU A 114 -5.80 -8.10 -8.44
C LEU A 114 -6.56 -8.90 -9.50
N HIS A 115 -7.84 -8.58 -9.70
CA HIS A 115 -8.70 -9.25 -10.68
C HIS A 115 -8.69 -10.80 -10.52
N GLY A 116 -8.76 -11.26 -9.27
CA GLY A 116 -8.78 -12.68 -8.90
C GLY A 116 -7.43 -13.41 -9.00
N VAL A 117 -6.39 -12.77 -9.56
CA VAL A 117 -5.06 -13.39 -9.74
C VAL A 117 -4.11 -12.88 -8.66
N THR A 118 -3.39 -13.79 -8.02
CA THR A 118 -2.35 -13.44 -7.05
C THR A 118 -0.97 -13.61 -7.66
N GLN A 119 -0.16 -12.56 -7.62
CA GLN A 119 1.22 -12.55 -8.09
C GLN A 119 2.16 -11.99 -7.03
N ARG A 120 3.38 -12.51 -6.98
CA ARG A 120 4.42 -11.95 -6.10
C ARG A 120 5.08 -10.77 -6.78
N ILE A 121 5.10 -9.63 -6.10
CA ILE A 121 5.72 -8.39 -6.58
C ILE A 121 6.82 -7.91 -5.64
N GLU A 122 7.67 -7.05 -6.17
CA GLU A 122 8.69 -6.31 -5.44
C GLU A 122 8.38 -4.81 -5.58
N LEU A 123 8.33 -4.10 -4.45
CA LEU A 123 8.17 -2.65 -4.38
C LEU A 123 9.44 -2.04 -3.82
N GLU A 124 10.01 -1.06 -4.53
CA GLU A 124 11.05 -0.21 -3.99
C GLU A 124 10.45 0.76 -2.97
N VAL A 125 11.11 0.92 -1.83
CA VAL A 125 10.66 1.82 -0.76
C VAL A 125 11.77 2.76 -0.34
N LEU A 126 11.38 3.98 0.02
CA LEU A 126 12.24 4.98 0.64
C LEU A 126 11.58 5.48 1.92
N LEU A 127 12.24 5.29 3.06
CA LEU A 127 11.83 5.86 4.32
C LEU A 127 12.25 7.34 4.38
N ILE A 128 11.27 8.23 4.25
CA ILE A 128 11.49 9.69 4.25
C ILE A 128 11.90 10.20 5.64
N GLY A 129 11.14 9.82 6.67
CA GLY A 129 11.41 10.20 8.05
C GLY A 129 10.35 9.68 9.01
N LYS A 130 10.62 9.86 10.31
CA LYS A 130 9.71 9.56 11.42
C LYS A 130 9.75 10.75 12.37
N ARG A 131 8.61 11.38 12.65
CA ARG A 131 8.52 12.55 13.54
C ARG A 131 7.19 12.58 14.29
N LYS A 132 7.15 13.31 15.41
CA LYS A 132 5.89 13.58 16.11
C LYS A 132 5.12 14.67 15.35
N SER A 133 3.87 14.39 14.99
CA SER A 133 2.99 15.37 14.36
C SER A 133 2.79 16.58 15.29
N PRO A 134 2.99 17.82 14.81
CA PRO A 134 2.70 19.02 15.60
C PRO A 134 1.23 19.13 15.99
N VAL A 135 0.33 18.62 15.14
CA VAL A 135 -1.13 18.71 15.30
C VAL A 135 -1.66 17.53 16.12
N SER A 136 -1.53 16.30 15.63
CA SER A 136 -2.14 15.13 16.27
C SER A 136 -1.35 14.60 17.47
N LYS A 137 -0.11 15.06 17.65
CA LYS A 137 0.87 14.54 18.63
C LYS A 137 1.20 13.05 18.48
N LYS A 138 0.64 12.34 17.49
CA LYS A 138 1.02 10.96 17.14
C LYS A 138 2.35 11.00 16.37
N THR A 139 3.13 9.94 16.48
CA THR A 139 4.28 9.74 15.59
C THR A 139 3.75 9.39 14.20
N GLN A 140 4.36 9.95 13.17
CA GLN A 140 4.15 9.68 11.75
C GLN A 140 5.51 9.39 11.11
#